data_AF-K0S3H9-F1
#
_entry.id   AF-K0S3H9-F1
#
_cell.length_a   1.000
_cell.length_b   1.000
_cell.length_c   1.000
_cell.angle_alpha   90.00
_cell.angle_beta   90.00
_cell.angle_gamma   90.00
#
_symmetry.space_group_name_H-M   'P 1'
#
loop_
_entity.id
_entity.type
_entity.pdbx_description
1 polymer ?
#
loop_
_entity_poly.entity_id
_entity_poly.type
_entity_poly.pdbx_seq_one_letter_code
_entity_poly.pdbx_strand_id
1 'polypeptide(L)'
;MARTRNAAKRQKVATVESALFNPDVVFLLAALLDARDLCQVSQTCKTLGGKRANAVDGLSLVEEAARRLFECASEWERSCLRKYPDEGWIELHHHLLMLRSKLTFGQLVGINIQHVEERSVIRAIARVQSSSALCSNHVMRYGKHFAVFTGRGRFGVVRPVQIKISDFAEGELHNFSPT
;
A
#
# COMPACT_ATOMS: atom_id res chain seq x y z
N MET A 1 -1.85 -35.97 39.95
CA MET A 1 -2.08 -35.98 38.48
C MET A 1 -2.19 -34.58 37.83
N ALA A 2 -2.30 -33.46 38.57
CA ALA A 2 -2.42 -32.11 37.96
C ALA A 2 -1.13 -31.57 37.32
N ARG A 3 0.05 -32.03 37.77
CA ARG A 3 1.37 -31.50 37.35
C ARG A 3 1.76 -31.87 35.91
N THR A 4 1.37 -33.06 35.45
CA THR A 4 1.65 -33.57 34.09
C THR A 4 0.75 -32.96 33.02
N ARG A 5 -0.51 -32.64 33.37
CA ARG A 5 -1.48 -32.00 32.47
C ARG A 5 -1.05 -30.58 32.07
N ASN A 6 -0.44 -29.84 32.99
CA ASN A 6 0.12 -28.51 32.72
C ASN A 6 1.38 -28.55 31.84
N ALA A 7 2.22 -29.59 31.98
CA ALA A 7 3.38 -29.78 31.12
C ALA A 7 2.97 -30.06 29.66
N ALA A 8 1.99 -30.96 29.46
CA ALA A 8 1.46 -31.24 28.13
C ALA A 8 0.81 -30.00 27.47
N LYS A 9 0.13 -29.15 28.26
CA LYS A 9 -0.46 -27.90 27.76
C LYS A 9 0.63 -26.90 27.36
N ARG A 10 1.68 -26.73 28.16
CA ARG A 10 2.83 -25.86 27.84
C ARG A 10 3.57 -26.32 26.59
N GLN A 11 3.74 -27.63 26.41
CA GLN A 11 4.41 -28.16 25.23
C GLN A 11 3.61 -27.91 23.95
N LYS A 12 2.28 -28.08 23.98
CA LYS A 12 1.41 -27.72 22.85
C LYS A 12 1.49 -26.24 22.51
N VAL A 13 1.50 -25.36 23.51
CA VAL A 13 1.66 -23.91 23.30
C VAL A 13 3.01 -23.60 22.64
N ALA A 14 4.11 -24.19 23.14
CA ALA A 14 5.43 -23.99 22.55
C ALA A 14 5.53 -24.50 21.10
N THR A 15 4.86 -25.61 20.76
CA THR A 15 4.79 -26.11 19.37
C THR A 15 3.99 -25.18 18.46
N VAL A 16 2.91 -24.60 18.96
CA VAL A 16 2.11 -23.63 18.19
C VAL A 16 2.87 -22.32 18.02
N GLU A 17 3.55 -21.84 19.07
CA GLU A 17 4.42 -20.66 19.00
C GLU A 17 5.55 -20.85 17.99
N SER A 18 6.24 -22.00 18.00
CA SER A 18 7.32 -22.26 17.05
C SER A 18 6.84 -22.37 15.60
N ALA A 19 5.62 -22.87 15.38
CA ALA A 19 5.00 -22.91 14.06
C ALA A 19 4.56 -21.50 13.59
N LEU A 20 3.97 -20.69 14.48
CA LEU A 20 3.51 -19.33 14.17
C LEU A 20 4.67 -18.36 13.93
N PHE A 21 5.77 -18.51 14.65
CA PHE A 21 6.97 -17.68 14.48
C PHE A 21 7.97 -18.27 13.47
N ASN A 22 7.55 -19.25 12.67
CA ASN A 22 8.35 -19.78 11.58
C ASN A 22 8.45 -18.71 10.45
N PRO A 23 9.66 -18.30 10.03
CA PRO A 23 9.85 -17.26 9.02
C PRO A 23 9.22 -17.59 7.66
N ASP A 24 9.18 -18.87 7.29
CA ASP A 24 8.62 -19.28 6.00
C ASP A 24 7.08 -19.25 6.03
N VAL A 25 6.48 -19.61 7.17
CA VAL A 25 5.03 -19.48 7.37
C VAL A 25 4.62 -18.01 7.36
N VAL A 26 5.37 -17.14 8.06
CA VAL A 26 5.08 -15.70 8.06
C VAL A 26 5.30 -15.08 6.69
N PHE A 27 6.29 -15.52 5.93
CA PHE A 27 6.48 -15.09 4.54
C PHE A 27 5.27 -15.44 3.65
N LEU A 28 4.77 -16.67 3.74
CA LEU A 28 3.59 -17.10 2.97
C LEU A 28 2.33 -16.33 3.38
N LEU A 29 2.13 -16.10 4.68
CA LEU A 29 1.02 -15.29 5.17
C LEU A 29 1.15 -13.84 4.73
N ALA A 30 2.35 -13.26 4.79
CA ALA A 30 2.60 -11.88 4.41
C ALA A 30 2.28 -11.62 2.93
N ALA A 31 2.44 -12.63 2.05
CA ALA A 31 2.06 -12.54 0.65
C ALA A 31 0.55 -12.29 0.41
N LEU A 32 -0.29 -12.57 1.42
CA LEU A 32 -1.74 -12.43 1.36
C LEU A 32 -2.25 -11.16 2.04
N LEU A 33 -1.37 -10.40 2.68
CA LEU A 33 -1.74 -9.27 3.53
C LEU A 33 -1.36 -7.94 2.89
N ASP A 34 -2.16 -6.91 3.15
CA ASP A 34 -1.77 -5.55 2.82
C ASP A 34 -0.80 -4.97 3.87
N ALA A 35 -0.28 -3.77 3.61
CA ALA A 35 0.67 -3.13 4.50
C ALA A 35 0.09 -2.79 5.89
N ARG A 36 -1.22 -2.52 5.97
CA ARG A 36 -1.90 -2.21 7.23
C ARG A 36 -2.03 -3.47 8.07
N ASP A 37 -2.40 -4.59 7.44
CA ASP A 37 -2.50 -5.89 8.08
C ASP A 37 -1.12 -6.38 8.54
N LEU A 38 -0.08 -6.20 7.72
CA LEU A 38 1.31 -6.46 8.13
C LEU A 38 1.71 -5.62 9.35
N CYS A 39 1.35 -4.35 9.41
CA CYS A 39 1.57 -3.52 10.60
C CYS A 39 0.84 -4.09 11.83
N GLN A 40 -0.40 -4.56 11.69
CA GLN A 40 -1.16 -5.18 12.79
C GLN A 40 -0.54 -6.49 13.24
N VAL A 41 -0.08 -7.33 12.30
CA VAL A 41 0.65 -8.57 12.61
C VAL A 41 1.94 -8.24 13.34
N SER A 42 2.70 -7.24 12.90
CA SER A 42 3.92 -6.78 13.57
C SER A 42 3.65 -6.33 15.01
N GLN A 43 2.59 -5.56 15.23
CA GLN A 43 2.17 -5.15 16.58
C GLN A 43 1.74 -6.34 17.43
N THR A 44 0.99 -7.29 16.87
CA THR A 44 0.52 -8.49 17.57
C THR A 44 1.68 -9.42 17.93
N CYS A 45 2.64 -9.61 17.01
CA CYS A 45 3.86 -10.36 17.32
C CYS A 45 4.66 -9.69 18.45
N LYS A 46 4.74 -8.36 18.49
CA LYS A 46 5.39 -7.62 19.58
C LYS A 46 4.68 -7.83 20.92
N THR A 47 3.35 -7.78 20.96
CA THR A 47 2.57 -7.97 22.20
C THR A 47 2.64 -9.40 22.72
N LEU A 48 2.67 -10.39 21.82
CA LEU A 48 2.78 -11.81 22.16
C LEU A 48 4.22 -12.25 22.51
N GLY A 49 5.18 -11.33 22.54
CA GLY A 49 6.58 -11.65 22.85
C GLY A 49 7.29 -12.43 21.74
N GLY A 50 6.82 -12.30 20.49
CA GLY A 50 7.49 -12.78 19.30
C GLY A 50 8.88 -12.16 19.19
N LYS A 51 9.88 -12.86 19.73
CA LYS A 51 11.27 -12.43 19.70
C LYS A 51 11.79 -12.53 18.26
N ARG A 52 12.62 -11.54 17.93
CA ARG A 52 13.32 -11.31 16.66
C ARG A 52 13.61 -12.60 15.89
N ALA A 53 13.21 -12.64 14.61
CA ALA A 53 13.76 -13.62 13.69
C ALA A 53 15.29 -13.50 13.73
N ASN A 54 15.97 -14.64 13.73
CA ASN A 54 17.40 -14.80 13.97
C ASN A 54 18.28 -13.63 13.49
N ALA A 55 19.17 -13.21 14.40
CA ALA A 55 19.97 -12.00 14.34
C ALA A 55 21.06 -12.01 13.25
N VAL A 56 20.69 -11.62 12.03
CA VAL A 56 21.67 -11.15 11.03
C VAL A 56 21.49 -9.64 10.79
N ASP A 57 20.25 -9.17 10.61
CA ASP A 57 19.97 -7.74 10.31
C ASP A 57 19.15 -7.00 11.40
N GLY A 58 18.77 -7.68 12.49
CA GLY A 58 17.99 -7.07 13.57
C GLY A 58 16.52 -6.76 13.24
N LEU A 59 16.04 -7.17 12.05
CA LEU A 59 14.67 -6.99 11.59
C LEU A 59 13.67 -7.80 12.43
N SER A 60 12.43 -7.31 12.51
CA SER A 60 11.32 -8.10 13.04
C SER A 60 10.94 -9.22 12.05
N LEU A 61 10.25 -10.26 12.52
CA LEU A 61 9.79 -11.37 11.68
C LEU A 61 8.96 -10.90 10.47
N VAL A 62 8.13 -9.87 10.66
CA VAL A 62 7.28 -9.31 9.61
C VAL A 62 8.06 -8.41 8.65
N GLU A 63 9.04 -7.65 9.17
CA GLU A 63 9.94 -6.84 8.34
C GLU A 63 10.78 -7.73 7.42
N GLU A 64 11.29 -8.84 7.94
CA GLU A 64 12.03 -9.83 7.16
C GLU A 64 11.15 -10.49 6.09
N ALA A 65 9.89 -10.82 6.42
CA ALA A 65 8.94 -11.33 5.44
C ALA A 65 8.65 -10.29 4.33
N ALA A 66 8.44 -9.03 4.69
CA ALA A 66 8.24 -7.95 3.72
C ALA A 66 9.47 -7.72 2.82
N ARG A 67 10.68 -7.82 3.39
CA ARG A 67 11.95 -7.77 2.63
C ARG A 67 12.00 -8.89 1.59
N ARG A 68 11.77 -10.14 1.99
CA ARG A 68 11.75 -11.29 1.06
C ARG A 68 10.71 -11.11 -0.05
N LEU A 69 9.53 -10.60 0.27
CA LEU A 69 8.48 -10.34 -0.74
C LEU A 69 8.92 -9.27 -1.75
N PHE A 70 9.61 -8.23 -1.29
CA PHE A 70 10.18 -7.21 -2.16
C PHE A 70 11.32 -7.77 -3.02
N GLU A 71 12.14 -8.67 -2.49
CA GLU A 71 13.23 -9.31 -3.24
C GLU A 71 12.72 -10.23 -4.36
N CYS A 72 11.53 -10.82 -4.19
CA CYS A 72 10.84 -11.57 -5.25
C CYS A 72 10.27 -10.68 -6.37
N ALA A 73 10.30 -9.35 -6.23
CA ALA A 73 9.86 -8.45 -7.29
C ALA A 73 10.85 -8.45 -8.47
N SER A 74 10.34 -8.08 -9.64
CA SER A 74 11.17 -7.96 -10.84
C SER A 74 12.27 -6.90 -10.68
N GLU A 75 13.34 -7.00 -11.46
CA GLU A 75 14.41 -5.98 -11.44
C GLU A 75 13.89 -4.58 -11.79
N TRP A 76 12.94 -4.50 -12.72
CA TRP A 76 12.34 -3.21 -13.08
C TRP A 76 11.57 -2.61 -11.90
N GLU A 77 10.74 -3.39 -11.18
CA GLU A 77 9.99 -2.91 -10.01
C GLU A 77 10.91 -2.41 -8.92
N ARG A 78 11.96 -3.19 -8.61
CA ARG A 78 12.96 -2.84 -7.61
C ARG A 78 13.74 -1.59 -8.00
N SER A 79 14.00 -1.38 -9.30
CA SER A 79 14.66 -0.17 -9.81
C SER A 79 13.82 1.10 -9.63
N CYS A 80 12.49 0.98 -9.69
CA CYS A 80 11.54 2.06 -9.45
C CYS A 80 11.37 2.41 -7.97
N LEU A 81 11.72 1.48 -7.06
CA LEU A 81 11.48 1.58 -5.62
C LEU A 81 12.79 1.44 -4.83
N ARG A 82 13.71 2.40 -5.01
CA ARG A 82 14.95 2.46 -4.21
C ARG A 82 14.62 2.80 -2.75
N LYS A 83 14.95 1.89 -1.83
CA LYS A 83 14.75 2.06 -0.39
C LYS A 83 15.51 3.27 0.16
N TYR A 84 14.85 4.12 0.96
CA TYR A 84 15.53 5.18 1.72
C TYR A 84 16.05 4.68 3.08
N PRO A 85 17.02 5.36 3.71
CA PRO A 85 17.61 4.93 4.99
C PRO A 85 16.60 4.83 6.14
N ASP A 86 15.59 5.70 6.14
CA ASP A 86 14.54 5.86 7.16
C ASP A 86 13.30 4.99 6.93
N GLU A 87 13.17 4.38 5.76
CA GLU A 87 12.02 3.54 5.41
C GLU A 87 12.11 2.12 5.97
N GLY A 88 10.97 1.57 6.39
CA GLY A 88 10.81 0.16 6.71
C GLY A 88 10.60 -0.71 5.47
N TRP A 89 10.78 -2.03 5.60
CA TRP A 89 10.48 -2.97 4.51
C TRP A 89 8.98 -3.13 4.28
N ILE A 90 8.16 -2.99 5.32
CA ILE A 90 6.69 -3.00 5.18
C ILE A 90 6.21 -1.83 4.32
N GLU A 91 6.77 -0.64 4.52
CA GLU A 91 6.46 0.55 3.71
C GLU A 91 6.95 0.38 2.26
N LEU A 92 8.14 -0.18 2.06
CA LEU A 92 8.63 -0.46 0.72
C LEU A 92 7.76 -1.50 -0.01
N HIS A 93 7.32 -2.54 0.70
CA HIS A 93 6.38 -3.53 0.20
C HIS A 93 5.02 -2.90 -0.14
N HIS A 94 4.54 -1.97 0.69
CA HIS A 94 3.34 -1.19 0.38
C HIS A 94 3.48 -0.46 -0.96
N HIS A 95 4.60 0.24 -1.17
CA HIS A 95 4.87 0.93 -2.42
C HIS A 95 4.95 -0.01 -3.63
N LEU A 96 5.43 -1.24 -3.45
CA LEU A 96 5.40 -2.27 -4.49
C LEU A 96 3.96 -2.70 -4.84
N LEU A 97 3.11 -2.91 -3.84
CA LEU A 97 1.69 -3.21 -4.06
C LEU A 97 1.00 -2.04 -4.78
N MET A 98 1.30 -0.81 -4.37
CA MET A 98 0.80 0.39 -5.05
C MET A 98 1.25 0.47 -6.51
N LEU A 99 2.52 0.19 -6.80
CA LEU A 99 3.06 0.15 -8.17
C LEU A 99 2.36 -0.88 -9.06
N ARG A 100 1.96 -2.02 -8.50
CA ARG A 100 1.22 -3.09 -9.21
C ARG A 100 -0.28 -2.82 -9.34
N SER A 101 -0.83 -1.97 -8.48
CA SER A 101 -2.26 -1.62 -8.47
C SER A 101 -2.62 -0.63 -9.58
N LYS A 102 -3.89 -0.62 -9.99
CA LYS A 102 -4.41 0.43 -10.87
C LYS A 102 -4.36 1.77 -10.16
N LEU A 103 -4.03 2.83 -10.90
CA LEU A 103 -4.21 4.20 -10.41
C LEU A 103 -5.68 4.42 -10.04
N THR A 104 -5.91 5.04 -8.89
CA THR A 104 -7.25 5.44 -8.46
C THR A 104 -7.35 6.95 -8.42
N PHE A 105 -8.52 7.47 -8.77
CA PHE A 105 -8.81 8.90 -8.73
C PHE A 105 -9.75 9.15 -7.56
N GLY A 106 -9.24 9.75 -6.49
CA GLY A 106 -10.02 9.96 -5.26
C GLY A 106 -10.86 11.24 -5.32
N GLN A 107 -10.47 12.18 -6.17
CA GLN A 107 -11.11 13.47 -6.30
C GLN A 107 -11.32 13.81 -7.78
N LEU A 108 -12.55 14.20 -8.09
CA LEU A 108 -12.94 14.71 -9.40
C LEU A 108 -13.29 16.20 -9.24
N VAL A 109 -12.76 17.02 -10.12
CA VAL A 109 -12.93 18.48 -10.13
C VAL A 109 -13.49 18.89 -11.49
N GLY A 110 -14.45 19.80 -11.53
CA GLY A 110 -15.14 20.23 -12.76
C GLY A 110 -16.60 19.76 -12.82
N ILE A 111 -17.14 19.66 -14.03
CA ILE A 111 -18.55 19.27 -14.29
C ILE A 111 -18.58 18.06 -15.24
N ASN A 112 -19.65 17.28 -15.22
CA ASN A 112 -19.89 16.19 -16.18
C ASN A 112 -18.78 15.14 -16.20
N ILE A 113 -18.12 14.90 -15.07
CA ILE A 113 -17.16 13.83 -14.86
C ILE A 113 -17.63 12.96 -13.70
N GLN A 114 -17.56 11.64 -13.86
CA GLN A 114 -17.91 10.70 -12.80
C GLN A 114 -17.04 9.45 -12.86
N HIS A 115 -17.01 8.70 -11.76
CA HIS A 115 -16.47 7.34 -11.76
C HIS A 115 -17.40 6.38 -12.50
N VAL A 116 -16.82 5.37 -13.14
CA VAL A 116 -17.57 4.27 -13.73
C VAL A 116 -17.16 3.00 -13.02
N GLU A 117 -18.05 2.48 -12.17
CA GLU A 117 -17.87 1.26 -11.38
C GLU A 117 -16.71 1.33 -10.37
N GLU A 118 -15.48 1.43 -10.85
CA GLU A 118 -14.24 1.52 -10.08
C GLU A 118 -13.68 2.95 -10.08
N ARG A 119 -13.01 3.35 -8.99
CA ARG A 119 -12.34 4.66 -8.90
C ARG A 119 -11.15 4.82 -9.86
N SER A 120 -10.74 3.75 -10.52
CA SER A 120 -9.71 3.74 -11.56
C SER A 120 -10.23 4.20 -12.93
N VAL A 121 -11.55 4.20 -13.14
CA VAL A 121 -12.17 4.56 -14.41
C VAL A 121 -13.02 5.81 -14.23
N ILE A 122 -12.79 6.79 -15.10
CA ILE A 122 -13.57 8.03 -15.18
C ILE A 122 -14.28 8.11 -16.53
N ARG A 123 -15.46 8.72 -16.54
CA ARG A 123 -16.23 9.00 -17.75
C ARG A 123 -16.68 10.44 -17.76
N ALA A 124 -16.48 11.08 -18.90
CA ALA A 124 -17.12 12.35 -19.23
C ALA A 124 -18.54 12.09 -19.75
N ILE A 125 -19.52 12.78 -19.19
CA ILE A 125 -20.96 12.59 -19.47
C ILE A 125 -21.43 13.54 -20.58
N ALA A 126 -20.73 14.65 -20.82
CA ALA A 126 -21.09 15.66 -21.83
C ALA A 126 -19.87 16.19 -22.60
N ARG A 127 -20.11 16.88 -23.72
CA ARG A 127 -19.09 17.12 -24.77
C ARG A 127 -18.16 18.32 -24.59
N VAL A 128 -18.33 19.22 -23.61
CA VAL A 128 -17.60 20.51 -23.66
C VAL A 128 -17.32 21.16 -22.30
N GLN A 129 -16.73 20.46 -21.33
CA GLN A 129 -16.32 21.11 -20.07
C GLN A 129 -14.92 20.65 -19.60
N SER A 130 -14.19 21.58 -18.99
CA SER A 130 -12.87 21.34 -18.39
C SER A 130 -13.06 20.65 -17.05
N SER A 131 -12.63 19.40 -16.98
CA SER A 131 -12.71 18.58 -15.77
C SER A 131 -11.41 17.84 -15.54
N SER A 132 -11.03 17.68 -14.28
CA SER A 132 -9.78 17.07 -13.84
C SER A 132 -10.06 15.93 -12.88
N ALA A 133 -9.34 14.83 -13.04
CA ALA A 133 -9.34 13.74 -12.07
C ALA A 133 -7.98 13.70 -11.38
N LEU A 134 -7.99 13.79 -10.06
CA LEU A 134 -6.78 13.80 -9.25
C LEU A 134 -6.52 12.39 -8.74
N CYS A 135 -5.34 11.88 -9.09
CA CYS A 135 -4.89 10.59 -8.59
C CYS A 135 -4.73 10.64 -7.08
N SER A 136 -5.28 9.65 -6.38
CA SER A 136 -5.17 9.47 -4.95
C SER A 136 -4.39 8.22 -4.63
N ASN A 137 -3.79 8.17 -3.44
CA ASN A 137 -3.13 7.00 -2.85
C ASN A 137 -1.84 6.56 -3.54
N HIS A 138 -1.41 7.17 -4.65
CA HIS A 138 -0.12 6.89 -5.28
C HIS A 138 0.92 7.96 -4.93
N VAL A 139 1.98 7.55 -4.24
CA VAL A 139 3.14 8.39 -3.96
C VAL A 139 4.17 8.21 -5.07
N MET A 140 4.41 9.27 -5.86
CA MET A 140 5.48 9.28 -6.85
C MET A 140 6.83 9.47 -6.16
N ARG A 141 7.64 8.41 -6.11
CA ARG A 141 9.01 8.43 -5.56
C ARG A 141 10.04 8.92 -6.59
N TYR A 142 11.33 8.94 -6.24
CA TYR A 142 12.39 9.18 -7.23
C TYR A 142 12.38 8.09 -8.32
N GLY A 143 12.44 8.50 -9.60
CA GLY A 143 12.52 7.57 -10.72
C GLY A 143 11.68 8.02 -11.92
N LYS A 144 11.54 7.13 -12.89
CA LYS A 144 10.65 7.31 -14.04
C LYS A 144 9.32 6.64 -13.70
N HIS A 145 8.25 7.42 -13.71
CA HIS A 145 6.89 6.91 -13.58
C HIS A 145 6.21 6.93 -14.93
N PHE A 146 5.47 5.88 -15.24
CA PHE A 146 4.72 5.76 -16.48
C PHE A 146 3.24 5.63 -16.14
N ALA A 147 2.42 6.38 -16.86
CA ALA A 147 0.98 6.24 -16.84
C ALA A 147 0.51 6.09 -18.28
N VAL A 148 -0.31 5.07 -18.53
CA VAL A 148 -0.95 4.86 -19.83
C VAL A 148 -2.38 5.33 -19.70
N PHE A 149 -2.74 6.32 -20.52
CA PHE A 149 -4.09 6.84 -20.59
C PHE A 149 -4.75 6.39 -21.89
N THR A 150 -5.97 5.89 -21.81
CA THR A 150 -6.77 5.49 -22.97
C THR A 150 -8.05 6.33 -22.98
N GLY A 151 -8.18 7.26 -23.93
CA GLY A 151 -9.39 8.10 -24.05
C GLY A 151 -9.19 9.39 -24.84
N ARG A 152 -10.22 10.25 -24.84
CA ARG A 152 -10.16 11.62 -25.38
C ARG A 152 -10.13 12.63 -24.22
N GLY A 153 -9.12 13.50 -24.18
CA GLY A 153 -8.96 14.53 -23.15
C GLY A 153 -7.56 15.12 -23.12
N ARG A 154 -7.32 16.06 -22.19
CA ARG A 154 -5.97 16.52 -21.83
C ARG A 154 -5.54 15.76 -20.58
N PHE A 155 -4.38 15.11 -20.64
CA PHE A 155 -3.80 14.37 -19.52
C PHE A 155 -2.58 15.13 -19.01
N GLY A 156 -2.45 15.24 -17.69
CA GLY A 156 -1.35 15.97 -17.07
C GLY A 156 -1.06 15.43 -15.67
N VAL A 157 0.15 15.68 -15.20
CA VAL A 157 0.57 15.37 -13.84
C VAL A 157 0.56 16.67 -13.06
N VAL A 158 -0.25 16.74 -12.01
CA VAL A 158 -0.30 17.88 -11.09
C VAL A 158 0.40 17.47 -9.81
N ARG A 159 1.13 18.39 -9.17
CA ARG A 159 1.67 18.14 -7.84
C ARG A 159 0.53 17.78 -6.87
N PRO A 160 0.79 17.01 -5.80
CA PRO A 160 -0.22 16.75 -4.80
C PRO A 160 -0.78 18.06 -4.24
N VAL A 161 -2.07 18.30 -4.47
CA VAL A 161 -2.81 19.43 -3.89
C VAL A 161 -3.95 18.83 -3.08
N GLN A 162 -3.98 19.10 -1.77
CA GLN A 162 -5.17 18.84 -0.98
C GLN A 162 -6.18 19.94 -1.27
N ILE A 163 -7.15 19.66 -2.14
CA ILE A 163 -8.24 20.59 -2.41
C ILE A 163 -9.32 20.34 -1.37
N LYS A 164 -9.45 21.24 -0.39
CA LYS A 164 -10.55 21.22 0.57
C LYS A 164 -11.76 21.92 -0.05
N ILE A 165 -12.88 21.21 -0.16
CA ILE A 165 -14.11 21.75 -0.75
C ILE A 165 -14.61 22.98 0.04
N SER A 166 -14.35 23.03 1.34
CA SER A 166 -14.68 24.16 2.22
C SER A 166 -13.99 25.48 1.86
N ASP A 167 -12.88 25.41 1.13
CA ASP A 167 -12.08 26.59 0.80
C ASP A 167 -12.64 27.32 -0.44
N PHE A 168 -13.67 26.76 -1.07
CA PHE A 168 -14.28 27.24 -2.31
C PHE A 168 -15.76 27.57 -2.11
N ALA A 169 -16.24 28.63 -2.75
CA ALA A 169 -17.67 28.89 -2.83
C ALA A 169 -18.39 27.83 -3.67
N GLU A 170 -19.70 27.68 -3.45
CA GLU A 170 -20.50 26.68 -4.16
C GLU A 170 -20.35 26.86 -5.68
N GLY A 171 -19.81 25.82 -6.33
CA GLY A 171 -19.60 25.79 -7.78
C GLY A 171 -18.31 26.42 -8.31
N GLU A 172 -17.40 26.97 -7.48
CA GLU A 172 -16.12 27.49 -7.98
C GLU A 172 -15.25 26.40 -8.63
N LEU A 173 -15.27 25.19 -8.06
CA LEU A 173 -14.54 24.04 -8.60
C LEU A 173 -15.08 23.54 -9.94
N HIS A 174 -16.27 23.99 -10.36
CA HIS A 174 -16.80 23.67 -11.68
C HIS A 174 -16.06 24.36 -12.82
N ASN A 175 -15.42 25.50 -12.55
CA ASN A 175 -14.66 26.28 -13.51
C ASN A 175 -13.15 26.03 -13.43
N PHE A 176 -12.71 25.04 -12.66
CA PHE A 176 -11.28 24.75 -12.49
C PHE A 176 -10.66 24.33 -13.83
N SER A 177 -9.68 25.10 -14.28
CA SER A 177 -8.84 24.78 -15.43
C SER A 177 -7.38 24.81 -15.00
N PRO A 178 -6.68 23.67 -14.98
CA PRO A 178 -5.23 23.67 -14.84
C PRO A 178 -4.62 24.12 -16.18
N THR A 179 -4.36 25.42 -16.32
CA THR A 179 -3.50 26.01 -17.36
C THR A 179 -2.09 26.17 -16.84
#